data_AF-A0A0P9UFN2-F1
#
_entry.id   AF-A0A0P9UFN2-F1
#
_cell.length_a   1.000
_cell.length_b   1.000
_cell.length_c   1.000
_cell.angle_alpha   90.00
_cell.angle_beta   90.00
_cell.angle_gamma   90.00
#
_symmetry.space_group_name_H-M   'P 1'
#
loop_
_entity.id
_entity.type
_entity.pdbx_description
1 polymer ?
#
loop_
_entity_poly.entity_id
_entity_poly.type
_entity_poly.pdbx_seq_one_letter_code
_entity_poly.pdbx_strand_id
1 'polypeptide(L)'
;MSLFKRILSRRSAAMLSPQVIAHRSIRFTFDASIPRYWHDGRTHTTRFFDCLSFMFPQGEKIFIESVVHFRHKLDKGSALEKAVDDFVYQEASHIREHRAYNLLLGAQGAPVEKLERMLLRRRKESERLPASFRLALTASLEHITAILSEQILRNPAFMAGWRRPDDGPPVALARNGRDRAQGSGL
;
A
#
# COMPACT_ATOMS: atom_id res chain seq x y z
N MET A 1 -7.47 23.74 -42.13
CA MET A 1 -6.37 23.27 -41.26
C MET A 1 -6.11 24.22 -40.07
N SER A 2 -7.09 24.45 -39.17
CA SER A 2 -6.91 25.45 -38.09
C SER A 2 -7.56 25.07 -36.74
N LEU A 3 -8.61 24.24 -36.70
CA LEU A 3 -9.20 23.81 -35.42
C LEU A 3 -8.40 22.71 -34.69
N PHE A 4 -7.83 21.75 -35.42
CA PHE A 4 -7.10 20.61 -34.83
C PHE A 4 -5.75 20.99 -34.21
N LYS A 5 -5.04 21.99 -34.77
CA LYS A 5 -3.82 22.53 -34.14
C LYS A 5 -4.14 23.26 -32.82
N ARG A 6 -5.32 23.85 -32.70
CA ARG A 6 -5.73 24.61 -31.51
C ARG A 6 -6.11 23.72 -30.32
N ILE A 7 -6.61 22.52 -30.59
CA ILE A 7 -6.93 21.49 -29.57
C ILE A 7 -5.65 20.84 -29.01
N LEU A 8 -4.59 20.75 -29.81
CA LEU A 8 -3.28 20.23 -29.37
C LEU A 8 -2.36 21.32 -28.78
N SER A 9 -2.70 22.60 -28.95
CA SER A 9 -1.86 23.75 -28.53
C SER A 9 -2.19 24.28 -27.12
N ARG A 10 -3.23 23.78 -26.46
CA ARG A 10 -3.53 24.07 -25.03
C ARG A 10 -3.39 22.82 -24.17
N ARG A 11 -2.23 22.19 -24.22
CA ARG A 11 -1.68 21.70 -22.95
C ARG A 11 -0.86 22.86 -22.43
N SER A 12 -1.45 23.67 -21.55
CA SER A 12 -0.60 24.30 -20.54
C SER A 12 0.22 23.15 -19.98
N ALA A 13 1.52 23.20 -20.19
CA ALA A 13 2.42 22.77 -19.14
C ALA A 13 2.02 23.63 -17.94
N ALA A 14 0.94 23.26 -17.25
CA ALA A 14 0.82 23.56 -15.85
C ALA A 14 2.14 23.01 -15.34
N MET A 15 3.05 23.93 -15.02
CA MET A 15 4.31 23.58 -14.41
C MET A 15 3.89 22.76 -13.19
N LEU A 16 4.00 21.44 -13.32
CA LEU A 16 3.95 20.55 -12.17
C LEU A 16 5.17 21.00 -11.40
N SER A 17 4.95 21.90 -10.44
CA SER A 17 5.96 22.24 -9.45
C SER A 17 6.52 20.91 -8.98
N PRO A 18 7.85 20.72 -8.99
CA PRO A 18 8.45 19.46 -8.57
C PRO A 18 7.87 19.12 -7.20
N GLN A 19 7.06 18.07 -7.14
CA GLN A 19 6.46 17.67 -5.88
C GLN A 19 7.61 17.18 -5.03
N VAL A 20 7.91 17.91 -3.95
CA VAL A 20 9.02 17.57 -3.07
C VAL A 20 8.64 16.29 -2.34
N ILE A 21 9.31 15.19 -2.67
CA ILE A 21 9.19 13.92 -1.96
C ILE A 21 10.12 14.01 -0.74
N ALA A 22 9.56 14.41 0.40
CA ALA A 22 10.33 14.51 1.63
C ALA A 22 10.84 13.13 2.04
N HIS A 23 12.14 12.96 2.30
CA HIS A 23 12.70 11.73 2.85
C HIS A 23 12.21 11.51 4.28
N ARG A 24 11.51 10.40 4.52
CA ARG A 24 10.97 10.01 5.83
C ARG A 24 11.42 8.58 6.11
N SER A 25 12.21 8.39 7.16
CA SER A 25 12.59 7.06 7.64
C SER A 25 11.79 6.70 8.89
N ILE A 26 10.49 6.48 8.69
CA ILE A 26 9.63 6.04 9.80
C ILE A 26 9.96 4.57 10.11
N ARG A 27 10.05 4.26 11.41
CA ARG A 27 10.27 2.91 11.91
C ARG A 27 9.06 2.49 12.72
N PHE A 28 8.42 1.41 12.33
CA PHE A 28 7.33 0.81 13.08
C PHE A 28 7.87 -0.32 13.96
N THR A 29 7.20 -0.52 15.09
CA THR A 29 7.48 -1.65 15.98
C THR A 29 6.42 -2.71 15.74
N PHE A 30 6.84 -3.89 15.31
CA PHE A 30 5.97 -5.04 15.09
C PHE A 30 6.42 -6.18 15.99
N ASP A 31 5.73 -6.38 17.10
CA ASP A 31 6.03 -7.42 18.07
C ASP A 31 4.80 -8.26 18.41
N ALA A 32 4.98 -9.24 19.29
CA ALA A 32 3.95 -10.22 19.66
C ALA A 32 2.74 -9.61 20.40
N SER A 33 2.80 -8.34 20.84
CA SER A 33 1.65 -7.63 21.43
C SER A 33 0.55 -7.34 20.39
N ILE A 34 0.89 -7.31 19.10
CA ILE A 34 -0.08 -7.10 18.02
C ILE A 34 -0.89 -8.39 17.85
N PRO A 35 -2.23 -8.34 18.04
CA PRO A 35 -3.07 -9.53 17.90
C PRO A 35 -3.07 -10.06 16.47
N ARG A 36 -3.26 -11.39 16.33
CA ARG A 36 -3.38 -12.05 15.02
C ARG A 36 -4.51 -11.50 14.15
N TYR A 37 -5.56 -11.00 14.78
CA TYR A 37 -6.72 -10.36 14.16
C TYR A 37 -6.88 -8.96 14.77
N TRP A 38 -5.92 -8.10 14.46
CA TRP A 38 -5.72 -6.80 15.11
C TRP A 38 -6.90 -5.83 14.92
N HIS A 39 -7.73 -6.00 13.89
CA HIS A 39 -8.91 -5.16 13.65
C HIS A 39 -10.12 -5.70 14.41
N ASP A 40 -10.18 -5.51 15.74
CA ASP A 40 -11.30 -5.91 16.60
C ASP A 40 -11.68 -7.41 16.49
N GLY A 41 -10.70 -8.29 16.22
CA GLY A 41 -10.94 -9.69 15.95
C GLY A 41 -11.57 -10.01 14.58
N ARG A 42 -11.84 -9.00 13.74
CA ARG A 42 -12.46 -9.16 12.41
C ARG A 42 -11.45 -9.77 11.44
N THR A 43 -11.64 -11.05 11.16
CA THR A 43 -10.73 -11.88 10.37
C THR A 43 -10.58 -11.37 8.93
N HIS A 44 -11.68 -11.09 8.24
CA HIS A 44 -11.67 -10.65 6.85
C HIS A 44 -10.98 -9.28 6.67
N THR A 45 -11.32 -8.31 7.52
CA THR A 45 -10.73 -6.97 7.46
C THR A 45 -9.24 -7.01 7.76
N THR A 46 -8.84 -7.72 8.83
CA THR A 46 -7.42 -7.91 9.15
C THR A 46 -6.68 -8.54 7.96
N ARG A 47 -7.19 -9.65 7.42
CA ARG A 47 -6.52 -10.37 6.33
C ARG A 47 -6.49 -9.60 5.02
N PHE A 48 -7.46 -8.73 4.77
CA PHE A 48 -7.40 -7.82 3.62
C PHE A 48 -6.18 -6.91 3.69
N PHE A 49 -5.94 -6.26 4.84
CA PHE A 49 -4.77 -5.39 5.03
C PHE A 49 -3.45 -6.16 5.08
N ASP A 50 -3.44 -7.34 5.71
CA ASP A 50 -2.27 -8.22 5.71
C ASP A 50 -1.85 -8.60 4.29
N CYS A 51 -2.82 -8.92 3.43
CA CYS A 51 -2.58 -9.24 2.03
C CYS A 51 -1.96 -8.05 1.26
N LEU A 52 -2.35 -6.82 1.56
CA LEU A 52 -1.73 -5.63 0.95
C LEU A 52 -0.24 -5.57 1.32
N SER A 53 0.10 -5.67 2.60
CA SER A 53 1.49 -5.67 3.06
C SER A 53 2.33 -6.81 2.47
N PHE A 54 1.71 -7.98 2.34
CA PHE A 54 2.36 -9.12 1.74
C PHE A 54 2.80 -8.84 0.27
N MET A 55 2.00 -8.09 -0.48
CA MET A 55 2.26 -7.80 -1.90
C MET A 55 3.27 -6.67 -2.14
N PHE A 56 3.33 -5.69 -1.24
CA PHE A 56 4.10 -4.47 -1.46
C PHE A 56 5.62 -4.70 -1.64
N PRO A 57 6.34 -5.49 -0.82
CA PRO A 57 7.80 -5.60 -0.97
C PRO A 57 8.27 -6.07 -2.34
N GLN A 58 7.47 -6.90 -3.03
CA GLN A 58 7.79 -7.34 -4.38
C GLN A 58 7.29 -6.35 -5.44
N GLY A 59 6.16 -5.69 -5.22
CA GLY A 59 5.65 -4.62 -6.09
C GLY A 59 6.56 -3.40 -6.10
N GLU A 60 6.98 -2.92 -4.93
CA GLU A 60 7.84 -1.75 -4.74
C GLU A 60 9.23 -1.94 -5.37
N LYS A 61 9.76 -3.17 -5.35
CA LYS A 61 10.98 -3.50 -6.13
C LYS A 61 10.77 -3.31 -7.63
N ILE A 62 9.62 -3.74 -8.15
CA ILE A 62 9.26 -3.54 -9.57
C ILE A 62 9.11 -2.04 -9.84
N PHE A 63 8.57 -1.27 -8.89
CA PHE A 63 8.46 0.18 -9.02
C PHE A 63 9.83 0.84 -9.13
N ILE A 64 10.74 0.57 -8.20
CA ILE A 64 12.12 1.05 -8.21
C ILE A 64 12.80 0.68 -9.54
N GLU A 65 12.75 -0.59 -9.93
CA GLU A 65 13.42 -1.07 -11.14
C GLU A 65 12.86 -0.43 -12.42
N SER A 66 11.53 -0.22 -12.49
CA SER A 66 10.90 0.38 -13.67
C SER A 66 11.29 1.86 -13.84
N VAL A 67 11.37 2.61 -12.74
CA VAL A 67 11.76 4.03 -12.76
C VAL A 67 13.26 4.16 -13.05
N VAL A 68 14.11 3.39 -12.36
CA VAL A 68 15.57 3.40 -12.54
C VAL A 68 15.96 3.01 -13.97
N HIS A 69 15.22 2.11 -14.61
CA HIS A 69 15.47 1.72 -16.01
C HIS A 69 15.51 2.93 -16.96
N PHE A 70 14.69 3.97 -16.74
CA PHE A 70 14.63 5.16 -17.58
C PHE A 70 15.52 6.32 -17.11
N ARG A 71 16.25 6.17 -16.00
CA ARG A 71 17.09 7.23 -15.42
C ARG A 71 18.10 7.80 -16.42
N HIS A 72 18.69 6.95 -17.27
CA HIS A 72 19.65 7.36 -18.30
C HIS A 72 19.08 8.32 -19.36
N LYS A 73 17.75 8.47 -19.44
CA LYS A 73 17.08 9.41 -20.35
C LYS A 73 16.80 10.77 -19.72
N LEU A 74 17.16 10.96 -18.44
CA LEU A 74 16.93 12.20 -17.71
C LEU A 74 18.13 13.12 -17.86
N ASP A 75 17.87 14.43 -17.88
CA ASP A 75 18.91 15.44 -17.81
C ASP A 75 19.59 15.39 -16.45
N LYS A 76 20.93 15.38 -16.45
CA LYS A 76 21.74 15.35 -15.23
C LYS A 76 21.48 16.60 -14.39
N GLY A 77 21.26 16.41 -13.09
CA GLY A 77 20.97 17.49 -12.14
C GLY A 77 19.57 18.07 -12.26
N SER A 78 18.69 17.47 -13.09
CA SER A 78 17.31 17.92 -13.21
C SER A 78 16.50 17.63 -11.95
N ALA A 79 15.43 18.41 -11.74
CA ALA A 79 14.49 18.14 -10.64
C ALA A 79 13.84 16.75 -10.75
N LEU A 80 13.68 16.22 -11.98
CA LEU A 80 13.14 14.88 -12.20
C LEU A 80 14.14 13.79 -11.83
N GLU A 81 15.43 13.96 -12.12
CA GLU A 81 16.45 13.03 -11.63
C GLU A 81 16.46 12.97 -10.10
N LYS A 82 16.39 14.12 -9.43
CA LYS A 82 16.27 14.18 -7.97
C LYS A 82 14.99 13.50 -7.47
N ALA A 83 13.84 13.72 -8.11
CA ALA A 83 12.58 13.08 -7.71
C ALA A 83 12.64 11.55 -7.85
N VAL A 84 13.39 11.03 -8.84
CA VAL A 84 13.65 9.58 -8.95
C VAL A 84 14.47 9.08 -7.76
N ASP A 85 15.52 9.79 -7.35
CA ASP A 85 16.30 9.41 -6.16
C ASP A 85 15.44 9.42 -4.89
N ASP A 86 14.62 10.45 -4.73
CA ASP A 86 13.74 10.59 -3.57
C ASP A 86 12.68 9.48 -3.52
N PHE A 87 12.12 9.13 -4.69
CA PHE A 87 11.19 8.00 -4.85
C PHE A 87 11.85 6.68 -4.44
N VAL A 88 13.05 6.39 -4.97
CA VAL A 88 13.77 5.14 -4.64
C VAL A 88 14.06 5.04 -3.14
N TYR A 89 14.41 6.14 -2.49
CA TYR A 89 14.63 6.17 -1.04
C TYR A 89 13.35 5.82 -0.25
N GLN A 90 12.20 6.37 -0.68
CA GLN A 90 10.91 6.11 -0.03
C GLN A 90 10.47 4.66 -0.20
N GLU A 91 10.50 4.16 -1.43
CA GLU A 91 10.14 2.76 -1.72
C GLU A 91 11.03 1.78 -0.97
N ALA A 92 12.35 2.04 -0.88
CA ALA A 92 13.25 1.21 -0.09
C ALA A 92 12.91 1.23 1.42
N SER A 93 12.42 2.37 1.93
CA SER A 93 11.95 2.47 3.31
C SER A 93 10.63 1.74 3.52
N HIS A 94 9.68 1.81 2.58
CA HIS A 94 8.43 1.07 2.65
C HIS A 94 8.65 -0.46 2.62
N ILE A 95 9.50 -0.94 1.69
CA ILE A 95 9.88 -2.36 1.58
C ILE A 95 10.36 -2.90 2.93
N ARG A 96 11.15 -2.11 3.65
CA ARG A 96 11.70 -2.50 4.95
C ARG A 96 10.61 -2.68 6.01
N GLU A 97 9.69 -1.73 6.10
CA GLU A 97 8.59 -1.78 7.09
C GLU A 97 7.60 -2.91 6.76
N HIS A 98 7.24 -3.09 5.48
CA HIS A 98 6.40 -4.20 5.06
C HIS A 98 7.04 -5.57 5.31
N ARG A 99 8.35 -5.70 5.11
CA ARG A 99 9.08 -6.93 5.49
C ARG A 99 9.04 -7.19 6.99
N ALA A 100 9.23 -6.17 7.81
CA ALA A 100 9.14 -6.30 9.27
C ALA A 100 7.74 -6.77 9.69
N TYR A 101 6.68 -6.19 9.10
CA TYR A 101 5.31 -6.64 9.36
C TYR A 101 5.06 -8.08 8.86
N ASN A 102 5.56 -8.44 7.68
CA ASN A 102 5.41 -9.78 7.13
C ASN A 102 6.14 -10.85 7.99
N LEU A 103 7.24 -10.50 8.68
CA LEU A 103 7.87 -11.40 9.66
C LEU A 103 6.94 -11.69 10.83
N LEU A 104 6.26 -10.67 11.37
CA LEU A 104 5.24 -10.85 12.40
C LEU A 104 4.10 -11.75 11.90
N LEU A 105 3.61 -11.53 10.69
CA LEU A 105 2.55 -12.38 10.09
C LEU A 105 3.00 -13.84 9.98
N GLY A 106 4.25 -14.08 9.59
CA GLY A 106 4.86 -15.41 9.57
C GLY A 106 4.90 -16.05 10.96
N ALA A 107 5.33 -15.30 11.99
CA ALA A 107 5.32 -15.76 13.37
C ALA A 107 3.90 -16.07 13.90
N GLN A 108 2.88 -15.37 13.38
CA GLN A 108 1.46 -15.65 13.65
C GLN A 108 0.88 -16.80 12.79
N GLY A 109 1.72 -17.53 12.06
CA GLY A 109 1.34 -18.71 11.27
C GLY A 109 0.70 -18.39 9.91
N ALA A 110 0.87 -17.18 9.37
CA ALA A 110 0.50 -16.91 7.98
C ALA A 110 1.52 -17.57 7.03
N PRO A 111 1.09 -18.09 5.86
CA PRO A 111 1.97 -18.80 4.93
C PRO A 111 2.80 -17.83 4.06
N VAL A 112 3.50 -16.89 4.69
CA VAL A 112 4.20 -15.76 4.04
C VAL A 112 5.14 -16.25 2.94
N GLU A 113 6.02 -17.21 3.23
CA GLU A 113 6.98 -17.70 2.24
C GLU A 113 6.30 -18.32 1.00
N LYS A 114 5.20 -19.05 1.19
CA LYS A 114 4.46 -19.68 0.08
C LYS A 114 3.91 -18.59 -0.84
N LEU A 115 3.34 -17.55 -0.23
CA LEU A 115 2.81 -16.41 -0.96
C LEU A 115 3.95 -15.65 -1.65
N GLU A 116 5.11 -15.42 -1.00
CA GLU A 116 6.26 -14.72 -1.61
C GLU A 116 6.74 -15.46 -2.86
N ARG A 117 6.82 -16.79 -2.79
CA ARG A 117 7.13 -17.64 -3.95
C ARG A 117 6.10 -17.48 -5.08
N MET A 118 4.82 -17.28 -4.77
CA MET A 118 3.80 -17.00 -5.79
C MET A 118 4.01 -15.65 -6.47
N LEU A 119 4.35 -14.61 -5.72
CA LEU A 119 4.64 -13.29 -6.30
C LEU A 119 5.90 -13.30 -7.16
N LEU A 120 6.95 -14.00 -6.73
CA LEU A 120 8.17 -14.16 -7.53
C LEU A 120 7.91 -14.81 -8.89
N ARG A 121 6.97 -15.77 -8.96
CA ARG A 121 6.55 -16.36 -10.24
C ARG A 121 5.84 -15.33 -11.13
N ARG A 122 4.88 -14.58 -10.58
CA ARG A 122 4.17 -13.52 -11.32
C ARG A 122 5.10 -12.41 -11.79
N ARG A 123 6.13 -12.09 -11.01
CA ARG A 123 7.16 -11.12 -11.41
C ARG A 123 7.88 -11.56 -12.69
N LYS A 124 8.33 -12.81 -12.77
CA LYS A 124 8.99 -13.35 -13.97
C LYS A 124 8.11 -13.25 -15.22
N GLU A 125 6.80 -13.37 -15.05
CA GLU A 125 5.85 -13.16 -16.14
C GLU A 125 5.78 -11.69 -16.57
N SER A 126 5.80 -10.75 -15.61
CA SER A 126 5.78 -9.31 -15.90
C SER A 126 7.04 -8.79 -16.61
N GLU A 127 8.18 -9.48 -16.49
CA GLU A 127 9.43 -9.12 -17.19
C GLU A 127 9.29 -9.17 -18.72
N ARG A 128 8.29 -9.90 -19.22
CA ARG A 128 7.95 -9.96 -20.66
C ARG A 128 7.25 -8.70 -21.16
N LEU A 129 6.79 -7.82 -20.27
CA LEU A 129 6.11 -6.59 -20.64
C LEU A 129 7.12 -5.51 -21.09
N PRO A 130 6.77 -4.69 -22.09
CA PRO A 130 7.60 -3.56 -22.50
C PRO A 130 7.96 -2.66 -21.31
N ALA A 131 9.19 -2.12 -21.30
CA ALA A 131 9.66 -1.28 -20.19
C ALA A 131 8.76 -0.07 -19.93
N SER A 132 8.25 0.56 -20.99
CA SER A 132 7.31 1.69 -20.89
C SER A 132 5.98 1.29 -20.23
N PHE A 133 5.50 0.07 -20.51
CA PHE A 133 4.29 -0.45 -19.89
C PHE A 133 4.50 -0.76 -18.40
N ARG A 134 5.67 -1.29 -18.02
CA ARG A 134 6.03 -1.50 -16.60
C ARG A 134 6.11 -0.18 -15.83
N LEU A 135 6.65 0.87 -16.44
CA LEU A 135 6.66 2.22 -15.87
C LEU A 135 5.24 2.78 -15.72
N ALA A 136 4.38 2.63 -16.74
CA ALA A 136 2.99 3.07 -16.67
C ALA A 136 2.19 2.32 -15.58
N LEU A 137 2.41 1.01 -15.43
CA LEU A 137 1.83 0.21 -14.35
C LEU A 137 2.30 0.70 -12.98
N THR A 138 3.59 1.02 -12.84
CA THR A 138 4.15 1.57 -11.60
C THR A 138 3.44 2.87 -11.22
N ALA A 139 3.38 3.85 -12.13
CA ALA A 139 2.69 5.12 -11.87
C ALA A 139 1.21 4.92 -11.54
N SER A 140 0.53 3.98 -12.21
CA SER A 140 -0.89 3.70 -11.96
C SER A 140 -1.12 3.06 -10.59
N LEU A 141 -0.29 2.08 -10.21
CA LEU A 141 -0.41 1.38 -8.93
C LEU A 141 -0.03 2.31 -7.77
N GLU A 142 1.05 3.08 -7.90
CA GLU A 142 1.42 4.10 -6.92
C GLU A 142 0.27 5.10 -6.72
N HIS A 143 -0.34 5.59 -7.80
CA HIS A 143 -1.46 6.51 -7.72
C HIS A 143 -2.69 5.89 -7.00
N ILE A 144 -3.04 4.65 -7.32
CA ILE A 144 -4.12 3.93 -6.63
C ILE A 144 -3.79 3.75 -5.14
N THR A 145 -2.54 3.40 -4.80
CA THR A 145 -2.13 3.25 -3.39
C THR A 145 -2.12 4.58 -2.65
N ALA A 146 -1.79 5.69 -3.31
CA ALA A 146 -1.88 7.02 -2.73
C ALA A 146 -3.33 7.38 -2.43
N ILE A 147 -4.26 7.14 -3.36
CA ILE A 147 -5.69 7.32 -3.14
C ILE A 147 -6.17 6.45 -1.97
N LEU A 148 -5.81 5.17 -1.96
CA LEU A 148 -6.21 4.24 -0.89
C LEU A 148 -5.70 4.71 0.48
N SER A 149 -4.42 5.07 0.57
CA SER A 149 -3.79 5.59 1.79
C SER A 149 -4.48 6.86 2.28
N GLU A 150 -4.75 7.80 1.36
CA GLU A 150 -5.47 9.04 1.67
C GLU A 150 -6.88 8.75 2.19
N GLN A 151 -7.62 7.81 1.57
CA GLN A 151 -8.96 7.44 2.05
C GLN A 151 -8.92 6.81 3.44
N ILE A 152 -7.94 5.95 3.73
CA ILE A 152 -7.78 5.32 5.05
C ILE A 152 -7.45 6.38 6.11
N LEU A 153 -6.55 7.32 5.80
CA LEU A 153 -6.11 8.35 6.74
C LEU A 153 -7.16 9.43 6.99
N ARG A 154 -7.97 9.78 5.98
CA ARG A 154 -9.00 10.82 6.10
C ARG A 154 -10.33 10.32 6.67
N ASN A 155 -10.62 9.03 6.58
CA ASN A 155 -11.89 8.46 7.04
C ASN A 155 -11.63 7.46 8.19
N PRO A 156 -11.68 7.91 9.46
CA PRO A 156 -11.45 7.06 10.63
C PRO A 156 -12.35 5.82 10.69
N ALA A 157 -13.51 5.85 10.02
CA ALA A 157 -14.43 4.73 9.89
C ALA A 157 -13.76 3.46 9.33
N PHE A 158 -12.78 3.56 8.42
CA PHE A 158 -12.05 2.38 7.91
C PHE A 158 -11.24 1.68 9.02
N MET A 159 -10.74 2.46 9.96
CA MET A 159 -9.98 1.97 11.11
C MET A 159 -10.84 1.80 12.36
N ALA A 160 -12.16 1.97 12.26
CA ALA A 160 -13.07 1.78 13.40
C ALA A 160 -13.08 0.30 13.85
N GLY A 161 -12.53 0.06 15.04
CA GLY A 161 -12.28 -1.28 15.59
C GLY A 161 -10.80 -1.55 15.82
N TRP A 162 -9.90 -0.81 15.17
CA TRP A 162 -8.50 -0.76 15.60
C TRP A 162 -8.41 -0.04 16.95
N ARG A 163 -7.68 -0.64 17.88
CA ARG A 163 -7.37 -0.07 19.19
C ARG A 163 -5.87 -0.17 19.41
N ARG A 164 -5.28 0.86 19.98
CA ARG A 164 -3.92 0.77 20.52
C ARG A 164 -3.93 -0.25 21.66
N PRO A 165 -2.79 -0.93 21.92
CA PRO A 165 -2.64 -1.81 23.07
C PRO A 165 -3.07 -1.16 24.41
N ASP A 166 -2.98 0.17 24.48
CA ASP A 166 -3.23 0.98 25.68
C ASP A 166 -4.72 1.40 25.84
N ASP A 167 -5.58 1.15 24.86
CA ASP A 167 -6.96 1.69 24.81
C ASP A 167 -7.94 0.97 25.77
N GLY A 168 -7.46 0.10 26.65
CA GLY A 168 -8.27 -0.67 27.60
C GLY A 168 -9.12 -1.78 26.95
N PRO A 169 -9.82 -2.61 27.75
CA PRO A 169 -10.66 -3.67 27.22
C PRO A 169 -11.81 -3.11 26.37
N PRO A 170 -12.27 -3.84 25.34
CA PRO A 170 -13.40 -3.40 24.53
C PRO A 170 -14.61 -3.16 25.45
N VAL A 171 -15.18 -1.96 25.39
CA VAL A 171 -16.53 -1.73 25.91
C VAL A 171 -17.41 -2.73 25.19
N ALA A 172 -17.91 -3.72 25.92
CA ALA A 172 -18.84 -4.70 25.37
C ALA A 172 -19.99 -3.91 24.75
N LEU A 173 -20.09 -3.94 23.42
CA LEU A 173 -21.32 -3.53 22.75
C LEU A 173 -22.38 -4.46 23.32
N ALA A 174 -23.23 -3.91 24.18
CA ALA A 174 -24.36 -4.62 24.75
C ALA A 174 -25.08 -5.26 23.57
N ARG A 175 -25.02 -6.60 23.49
CA ARG A 175 -25.90 -7.36 22.61
C ARG A 175 -27.29 -6.97 23.07
N ASN A 176 -27.97 -6.15 22.26
CA ASN A 176 -29.33 -5.73 22.52
C ASN A 176 -30.13 -6.99 22.81
N GLY A 177 -30.63 -7.07 24.05
CA GLY A 177 -31.42 -8.19 24.53
C GLY A 177 -32.68 -8.33 23.68
N ARG A 178 -32.64 -9.25 22.72
CA ARG A 178 -33.83 -9.87 22.13
C ARG A 178 -33.55 -11.35 21.98
N ASP A 179 -33.48 -12.02 23.11
CA ASP A 179 -33.88 -13.41 23.23
C ASP A 179 -34.55 -13.57 24.59
N ARG A 180 -35.88 -13.68 24.57
CA ARG A 180 -36.73 -14.43 25.52
C ARG A 180 -38.18 -14.09 25.27
N ALA A 181 -38.87 -14.95 24.51
CA ALA A 181 -40.20 -15.46 24.82
C ALA A 181 -40.79 -16.19 23.60
N GLN A 182 -40.40 -17.45 23.38
CA GLN A 182 -41.33 -18.47 22.88
C GLN A 182 -40.99 -19.80 23.57
N GLY A 183 -41.60 -19.98 24.73
CA GLY A 183 -41.77 -21.27 25.40
C GLY A 183 -43.27 -21.44 25.65
N SER A 184 -43.96 -22.07 24.72
CA SER A 184 -45.28 -22.70 24.88
C SER A 184 -45.04 -24.16 24.51
N GLY A 185 -45.13 -25.13 25.42
CA GLY A 185 -46.35 -25.49 26.11
C GLY A 185 -46.92 -26.72 25.41
N LEU A 186 -46.45 -27.90 25.80
CA LEU A 186 -47.12 -29.20 25.79
C LEU A 186 -46.58 -29.99 26.98
#